data_AF-A0A946YEF9-F1
#
_entry.id   AF-A0A946YEF9-F1
#
_cell.length_a   1.000
_cell.length_b   1.000
_cell.length_c   1.000
_cell.angle_alpha   90.00
_cell.angle_beta   90.00
_cell.angle_gamma   90.00
#
_symmetry.space_group_name_H-M   'P 1'
#
loop_
_entity.id
_entity.type
_entity.pdbx_description
1 polymer ?
#
loop_
_entity_poly.entity_id
_entity_poly.type
_entity_poly.pdbx_seq_one_letter_code
_entity_poly.pdbx_strand_id
1 'polypeptide(L)' 'VERVKHKRNPFHPFTSFDTATLGGVVYGQTVLSRACEAAKIPYDNDKAHSAAYDAEVTADLFCAIANQNNGFRDYSR' A
#
# COMPACT_ATOMS: atom_id res chain seq x y z
N VAL A 1 -21.58 7.53 4.63
CA VAL A 1 -21.94 8.96 4.68
C VAL A 1 -23.24 9.16 5.46
N GLU A 2 -24.35 8.55 5.05
CA GLU A 2 -25.64 8.64 5.77
C GLU A 2 -25.63 8.04 7.19
N ARG A 3 -24.95 6.90 7.39
CA ARG A 3 -24.89 6.22 8.71
C ARG A 3 -24.07 6.96 9.78
N VAL A 4 -23.25 7.94 9.39
CA VAL A 4 -22.29 8.64 10.28
C VAL A 4 -22.43 10.17 10.23
N LYS A 5 -23.57 10.69 9.73
CA LYS A 5 -23.90 12.13 9.67
C LYS A 5 -22.83 13.02 8.99
N HIS A 6 -22.03 12.48 8.08
CA HIS A 6 -21.14 13.31 7.27
C HIS A 6 -21.95 14.02 6.17
N LYS A 7 -21.76 15.35 6.04
CA LYS A 7 -22.48 16.17 5.05
C LYS A 7 -22.17 15.77 3.60
N ARG A 8 -20.95 15.28 3.34
CA ARG A 8 -20.46 14.80 2.04
C ARG A 8 -19.47 13.65 2.25
N ASN A 9 -19.23 12.85 1.23
CA ASN A 9 -18.19 11.84 1.27
C ASN A 9 -16.80 12.52 1.30
N PRO A 10 -15.95 12.27 2.31
CA PRO A 10 -14.61 12.86 2.35
C PRO A 10 -13.63 12.20 1.36
N PHE A 11 -13.95 11.01 0.84
CA PHE A 11 -13.15 10.38 -0.20
C PHE A 11 -13.37 11.05 -1.55
N HIS A 12 -12.29 11.17 -2.30
CA HIS A 12 -12.35 11.70 -3.65
C HIS A 12 -13.20 10.77 -4.55
N PRO A 13 -14.08 11.30 -5.41
CA PRO A 13 -15.13 10.49 -6.06
C PRO A 13 -14.63 9.56 -7.17
N PHE A 14 -13.40 9.71 -7.66
CA PHE A 14 -12.86 8.90 -8.76
C PHE A 14 -11.39 8.51 -8.58
N THR A 15 -10.53 9.45 -8.20
CA THR A 15 -9.11 9.19 -7.95
C THR A 15 -8.87 8.30 -6.74
N SER A 16 -7.96 7.34 -6.89
CA SER A 16 -7.36 6.54 -5.82
C SER A 16 -5.88 6.31 -6.13
N PHE A 17 -5.12 5.92 -5.12
CA PHE A 17 -3.77 5.36 -5.32
C PHE A 17 -3.84 3.85 -5.20
N ASP A 18 -3.63 3.17 -6.32
CA ASP A 18 -3.64 1.72 -6.40
C ASP A 18 -2.24 1.16 -6.16
N THR A 19 -2.08 0.39 -5.08
CA THR A 19 -0.80 -0.23 -4.72
C THR A 19 -0.41 -1.40 -5.62
N ALA A 20 -1.35 -2.01 -6.37
CA ALA A 20 -1.00 -3.00 -7.38
C ALA A 20 -0.26 -2.35 -8.55
N THR A 21 -0.77 -1.21 -9.04
CA THR A 21 -0.09 -0.39 -10.06
C THR A 21 1.27 0.12 -9.55
N LEU A 22 1.33 0.69 -8.34
CA LEU A 22 2.58 1.20 -7.77
C LEU A 22 3.61 0.08 -7.55
N GLY A 23 3.19 -1.07 -7.02
CA GLY A 23 4.03 -2.25 -6.86
C GLY A 23 4.54 -2.79 -8.20
N GLY A 24 3.71 -2.75 -9.25
CA GLY A 24 4.11 -3.10 -10.60
C GLY A 24 5.23 -2.20 -11.13
N VAL A 25 5.15 -0.89 -10.86
CA VAL A 25 6.18 0.08 -11.29
C VAL A 25 7.47 -0.07 -10.49
N VAL A 26 7.39 -0.23 -9.17
CA VAL A 26 8.57 -0.17 -8.29
C VAL A 26 9.23 -1.54 -8.12
N TYR A 27 8.44 -2.61 -8.00
CA TYR A 27 8.92 -3.96 -7.69
C TYR A 27 8.67 -4.97 -8.82
N GLY A 28 7.97 -4.58 -9.89
CA GLY A 28 7.57 -5.51 -10.95
C GLY A 28 6.51 -6.53 -10.50
N GLN A 29 5.81 -6.27 -9.39
CA GLN A 29 4.85 -7.20 -8.79
C GLN A 29 3.50 -6.53 -8.56
N THR A 30 2.42 -7.18 -9.01
CA THR A 30 1.04 -6.69 -8.81
C THR A 30 0.27 -7.46 -7.75
N VAL A 31 0.77 -8.63 -7.33
CA VAL A 31 0.21 -9.42 -6.23
C VAL A 31 0.78 -8.91 -4.92
N LEU A 32 -0.09 -8.55 -3.96
CA LEU A 32 0.31 -7.94 -2.68
C LEU A 32 1.42 -8.72 -1.96
N SER A 33 1.25 -10.02 -1.77
CA SER A 33 2.25 -10.86 -1.08
C SER A 33 3.61 -10.87 -1.78
N ARG A 34 3.63 -10.85 -3.12
CA ARG A 34 4.86 -10.78 -3.93
C ARG A 34 5.51 -9.40 -3.87
N ALA A 35 4.72 -8.34 -3.88
CA ALA A 35 5.21 -6.98 -3.70
C ALA A 35 5.81 -6.80 -2.29
N CYS A 36 5.17 -7.35 -1.25
CA CYS A 36 5.70 -7.37 0.12
C CYS A 36 7.01 -8.17 0.22
N GLU A 37 7.08 -9.35 -0.41
CA GLU A 37 8.31 -10.15 -0.50
C GLU A 37 9.46 -9.35 -1.12
N ALA A 38 9.22 -8.70 -2.25
CA ALA A 38 10.20 -7.84 -2.92
C ALA A 38 10.61 -6.61 -2.09
N ALA A 39 9.66 -6.04 -1.34
CA ALA A 39 9.88 -4.91 -0.42
C ALA A 39 10.46 -5.32 0.95
N LYS A 40 10.68 -6.62 1.20
CA LYS A 40 11.12 -7.19 2.49
C LYS A 40 10.17 -6.88 3.66
N ILE A 41 8.87 -6.80 3.37
CA ILE A 41 7.79 -6.64 4.35
C ILE A 41 7.29 -8.05 4.73
N PRO A 42 7.24 -8.41 6.02
CA PRO A 42 6.69 -9.70 6.45
C PRO A 42 5.23 -9.87 6.00
N TYR A 43 4.93 -11.01 5.36
CA TYR A 43 3.58 -11.36 4.90
C TYR A 43 3.19 -12.75 5.42
N ASP A 44 2.02 -12.84 6.02
CA ASP A 44 1.44 -14.07 6.59
C ASP A 44 0.23 -14.48 5.75
N ASN A 45 0.38 -15.58 4.99
CA ASN A 45 -0.68 -16.09 4.13
C ASN A 45 -1.90 -16.59 4.91
N ASP A 46 -1.73 -17.01 6.16
CA ASP A 46 -2.85 -17.51 6.97
C ASP A 46 -3.75 -16.36 7.45
N LYS A 47 -3.22 -15.13 7.47
CA LYS A 47 -3.96 -13.89 7.78
C LYS A 47 -4.45 -13.15 6.55
N ALA A 48 -4.00 -13.56 5.36
CA ALA A 48 -4.59 -13.09 4.11
C ALA A 48 -6.11 -13.33 4.17
N HIS A 49 -6.90 -12.41 3.60
CA HIS A 49 -8.37 -12.36 3.68
C HIS A 49 -8.96 -11.63 4.89
N SER A 50 -8.17 -11.27 5.89
CA SER A 50 -8.61 -10.28 6.88
C SER A 50 -8.45 -8.87 6.31
N ALA A 51 -9.56 -8.16 6.14
CA ALA A 51 -9.55 -6.78 5.63
C ALA A 51 -8.67 -5.84 6.46
N ALA A 52 -8.58 -6.06 7.78
CA ALA A 52 -7.70 -5.28 8.65
C ALA A 52 -6.22 -5.57 8.39
N TYR A 53 -5.86 -6.85 8.21
CA TYR A 53 -4.50 -7.27 7.92
C TYR A 53 -4.05 -6.78 6.53
N ASP A 54 -4.90 -6.99 5.52
CA ASP A 54 -4.60 -6.54 4.15
C ASP A 54 -4.46 -5.01 4.10
N ALA A 55 -5.25 -4.26 4.87
CA ALA A 55 -5.13 -2.80 4.95
C ALA A 55 -3.83 -2.34 5.62
N GLU A 56 -3.42 -2.99 6.70
CA GLU A 56 -2.16 -2.69 7.42
C GLU A 56 -0.95 -2.95 6.52
N VAL A 57 -0.88 -4.13 5.92
CA VAL A 57 0.21 -4.52 5.01
C VAL A 57 0.24 -3.66 3.74
N THR A 58 -0.93 -3.31 3.20
CA THR A 58 -1.01 -2.38 2.06
C THR A 58 -0.51 -0.98 2.43
N ALA A 59 -0.77 -0.51 3.64
CA ALA A 59 -0.26 0.77 4.12
C ALA A 59 1.27 0.75 4.28
N ASP A 60 1.83 -0.34 4.81
CA ASP A 60 3.28 -0.53 4.90
C ASP A 60 3.94 -0.52 3.52
N LEU A 61 3.36 -1.23 2.54
CA LEU A 61 3.85 -1.23 1.17
C LEU A 61 3.76 0.16 0.52
N PHE A 62 2.65 0.87 0.71
CA PHE A 62 2.48 2.24 0.22
C PHE A 62 3.55 3.18 0.81
N CYS A 63 3.79 3.10 2.12
CA CYS A 63 4.83 3.87 2.81
C CYS A 63 6.22 3.52 2.29
N ALA A 64 6.55 2.24 2.08
CA ALA A 64 7.82 1.82 1.54
C ALA A 64 8.07 2.44 0.15
N ILE A 65 7.08 2.38 -0.74
CA ILE A 65 7.15 2.96 -2.08
C ILE A 65 7.29 4.50 -2.02
N ALA A 66 6.44 5.17 -1.23
CA ALA A 66 6.45 6.62 -1.12
C ALA A 66 7.76 7.15 -0.52
N ASN A 67 8.30 6.45 0.48
CA ASN A 67 9.54 6.84 1.16
C ASN A 67 10.80 6.49 0.35
N GLN A 68 10.76 5.47 -0.51
CA GLN A 68 11.85 5.18 -1.44
C GLN A 68 12.10 6.36 -2.40
N ASN A 69 11.06 7.10 -2.78
CA ASN A 69 11.16 8.30 -3.61
C ASN A 69 11.65 9.54 -2.83
N ASN A 70 11.56 9.54 -1.50
CA ASN A 70 12.13 10.59 -0.64
C ASN A 70 13.60 10.30 -0.27
N GLY A 71 14.11 9.11 -0.67
CA GLY A 71 15.39 8.53 -0.26
C GLY A 71 16.53 8.62 -1.27
N PHE A 72 16.48 9.50 -2.27
CA PHE A 72 17.69 9.93 -3.01
C PHE A 72 18.57 10.90 -2.18
N ARG A 73 18.65 10.65 -0.87
CA ARG A 73 19.58 11.27 0.07
C ARG A 73 20.10 10.15 0.97
N ASP A 74 21.37 9.83 0.74
CA ASP A 74 22.21 8.92 1.51
C ASP A 74 21.86 7.43 1.48
N TYR A 75 22.38 6.76 0.44
CA TYR A 75 23.02 5.48 0.64
C TYR A 75 24.53 5.67 0.45
N SER A 76 25.20 6.04 1.53
CA SER A 76 26.62 5.76 1.69
C SER A 76 26.86 4.26 1.49
N ARG A 77 27.25 3.91 0.25
CA ARG A 77 28.09 2.78 -0.12
C ARG A 77 28.94 3.19 -1.31
#